data_AF-T1ACM1-F1
#
_entry.id   AF-T1ACM1-F1
#
_cell.length_a   1.000
_cell.length_b   1.000
_cell.length_c   1.000
_cell.angle_alpha   90.00
_cell.angle_beta   90.00
_cell.angle_gamma   90.00
#
_symmetry.space_group_name_H-M   'P 1'
#
loop_
_entity.id
_entity.type
_entity.pdbx_description
1 polymer ?
#
loop_
_entity_poly.entity_id
_entity_poly.type
_entity_poly.pdbx_seq_one_letter_code
_entity_poly.pdbx_strand_id
1 'polypeptide(L)'
;VTDAMSPVGGTQGGYKLGPYDVTVRDGKCVTADGTLAGSALDLATAVRNLIRRLGIPKDEALRMATLYPAEFLGVSDRRGRIAVGYPAHLAIFDNDVNVSAVVYDGEYQLVGAI
;
A
#
# COMPACT_ATOMS: atom_id res chain seq x y z
N VAL A 1 -4.35 -5.00 -0.71
CA VAL A 1 -4.01 -5.45 0.68
C VAL A 1 -2.52 -5.72 0.73
N THR A 2 -1.79 -5.20 1.72
CA THR A 2 -0.33 -5.33 1.82
C THR A 2 0.15 -6.28 2.93
N ASP A 3 -0.70 -6.58 3.92
CA ASP A 3 -0.29 -7.25 5.17
C ASP A 3 0.87 -6.53 5.87
N ALA A 4 0.91 -5.20 5.75
CA ALA A 4 1.96 -4.34 6.26
C ALA A 4 1.93 -4.24 7.78
N MET A 5 3.12 -4.21 8.38
CA MET A 5 3.32 -4.08 9.82
C MET A 5 4.02 -2.76 10.16
N SER A 6 4.16 -2.44 11.46
CA SER A 6 4.68 -1.14 11.95
C SER A 6 6.02 -0.65 11.37
N PRO A 7 6.92 -1.50 10.81
CA PRO A 7 8.11 -1.01 10.13
C PRO A 7 7.84 -0.23 8.83
N VAL A 8 6.67 -0.38 8.20
CA VAL A 8 6.32 0.39 6.99
C VAL A 8 6.19 1.87 7.34
N GLY A 9 6.99 2.71 6.68
CA GLY A 9 7.02 4.16 6.93
C GLY A 9 7.75 4.59 8.20
N GLY A 10 8.33 3.64 8.96
CA GLY A 10 9.10 3.92 10.18
C GLY A 10 10.58 3.55 10.04
N THR A 11 11.34 3.80 11.11
CA THR A 11 12.76 3.40 11.25
C THR A 11 12.95 2.17 12.16
N GLN A 12 11.85 1.52 12.55
CA GLN A 12 11.87 0.40 13.49
C GLN A 12 12.46 -0.86 12.83
N GLY A 13 13.44 -1.48 13.49
CA GLY A 13 14.03 -2.75 13.04
C GLY A 13 13.21 -4.00 13.40
N GLY A 14 12.07 -3.85 14.09
CA GLY A 14 11.24 -4.96 14.56
C GLY A 14 10.05 -4.51 15.41
N TYR A 15 9.21 -5.46 15.80
CA TYR A 15 7.99 -5.25 16.59
C TYR A 15 7.56 -6.53 17.32
N LYS A 16 6.61 -6.39 18.25
CA LYS A 16 5.92 -7.52 18.90
C LYS A 16 4.67 -7.87 18.12
N LEU A 17 4.47 -9.15 17.80
CA LEU A 17 3.21 -9.68 17.27
C LEU A 17 2.67 -10.70 18.27
N GLY A 18 1.80 -10.26 19.18
CA GLY A 18 1.39 -11.09 20.31
C GLY A 18 2.60 -11.53 21.14
N PRO A 19 2.83 -12.85 21.32
CA PRO A 19 3.98 -13.35 22.07
C PRO A 19 5.29 -13.33 21.27
N TYR A 20 5.25 -13.08 19.95
CA TYR A 20 6.41 -13.23 19.08
C TYR A 20 7.20 -11.93 18.93
N ASP A 21 8.52 -12.03 19.05
CA ASP A 21 9.46 -10.99 18.64
C ASP A 21 9.76 -11.11 17.14
N VAL A 22 9.42 -10.06 16.39
CA VAL A 22 9.57 -10.00 14.94
C VAL A 22 10.65 -8.98 14.59
N THR A 23 11.57 -9.37 13.72
CA THR A 23 12.64 -8.50 13.19
C THR A 23 12.45 -8.29 11.71
N VAL A 24 12.83 -7.12 11.21
CA VAL A 24 12.88 -6.84 9.77
C VAL A 24 14.26 -7.19 9.25
N ARG A 25 14.33 -8.13 8.31
CA ARG A 25 15.57 -8.53 7.63
C ARG A 25 15.30 -8.58 6.14
N ASP A 26 16.07 -7.83 5.36
CA ASP A 26 15.97 -7.78 3.89
C ASP A 26 14.54 -7.50 3.38
N GLY A 27 13.81 -6.60 4.05
CA GLY A 27 12.42 -6.26 3.71
C GLY A 27 11.38 -7.32 4.10
N LYS A 28 11.77 -8.35 4.84
CA LYS A 28 10.87 -9.39 5.38
C LYS A 28 10.72 -9.22 6.89
N CYS A 29 9.49 -9.37 7.38
CA CYS A 29 9.24 -9.47 8.81
C CYS A 29 9.32 -10.94 9.24
N VAL A 30 10.29 -11.28 10.09
CA VAL A 30 10.56 -12.66 10.49
C VAL A 30 10.70 -12.82 12.00
N THR A 31 10.12 -13.89 12.53
CA THR A 31 10.34 -14.33 13.92
C THR A 31 11.73 -14.94 14.10
N ALA A 32 12.10 -15.25 15.34
CA ALA A 32 13.42 -15.82 15.68
C ALA A 32 13.71 -17.18 15.00
N ASP A 33 12.67 -17.99 14.77
CA ASP A 33 12.72 -19.27 14.05
C ASP A 33 12.66 -19.11 12.52
N GLY A 34 12.55 -17.87 12.01
CA GLY A 34 12.58 -17.55 10.58
C GLY A 34 11.20 -17.56 9.90
N THR A 35 10.12 -17.75 10.64
CA THR A 35 8.75 -17.72 10.10
C THR A 35 8.36 -16.30 9.68
N LEU A 36 7.70 -16.15 8.53
CA LEU A 36 7.17 -14.86 8.07
C LEU A 36 6.01 -14.43 8.97
N ALA A 37 6.04 -13.18 9.42
CA ALA A 37 5.08 -12.63 10.37
C ALA A 37 4.56 -11.26 9.93
N GLY A 38 4.03 -11.19 8.71
CA GLY A 38 3.59 -9.95 8.05
C GLY A 38 4.62 -9.42 7.04
N SER A 39 4.42 -8.19 6.56
CA SER A 39 5.27 -7.58 5.54
C SER A 39 5.78 -6.18 5.93
N ALA A 40 6.93 -5.81 5.36
CA ALA A 40 7.44 -4.44 5.35
C ALA A 40 7.17 -3.77 3.98
N LEU A 41 5.99 -4.02 3.39
CA LEU A 41 5.62 -3.59 2.05
C LEU A 41 4.54 -2.51 2.07
N ASP A 42 4.82 -1.32 1.54
CA ASP A 42 3.79 -0.31 1.27
C ASP A 42 3.08 -0.59 -0.07
N LEU A 43 1.89 0.01 -0.24
CA LEU A 43 1.04 -0.25 -1.41
C LEU A 43 1.63 0.30 -2.71
N ALA A 44 2.36 1.41 -2.69
CA ALA A 44 3.00 1.96 -3.88
C ALA A 44 4.15 1.04 -4.33
N THR A 45 4.95 0.51 -3.40
CA THR A 45 5.95 -0.52 -3.68
C THR A 45 5.32 -1.80 -4.21
N ALA A 46 4.17 -2.22 -3.67
CA ALA A 46 3.43 -3.37 -4.19
C ALA A 46 3.03 -3.17 -5.66
N VAL A 47 2.46 -2.02 -6.01
CA VAL A 47 2.09 -1.66 -7.39
C VAL A 47 3.34 -1.61 -8.28
N ARG A 48 4.44 -0.99 -7.83
CA ARG A 48 5.72 -1.00 -8.57
C ARG A 48 6.22 -2.41 -8.84
N ASN A 49 6.09 -3.33 -7.89
CA ASN A 49 6.51 -4.72 -8.06
C ASN A 49 5.64 -5.45 -9.10
N LEU A 50 4.31 -5.24 -9.10
CA LEU A 50 3.43 -5.80 -10.14
C LEU A 50 3.87 -5.35 -11.54
N ILE A 51 4.14 -4.05 -11.70
CA ILE A 51 4.52 -3.48 -13.00
C ILE A 51 5.90 -3.96 -13.43
N ARG A 52 6.92 -3.75 -12.59
CA ARG A 52 8.33 -3.93 -12.98
C ARG A 52 8.80 -5.37 -12.92
N ARG A 53 8.30 -6.17 -11.97
CA ARG A 53 8.77 -7.54 -11.74
C ARG A 53 7.87 -8.58 -12.38
N LEU A 54 6.56 -8.32 -12.43
CA LEU A 54 5.58 -9.26 -12.97
C LEU A 54 5.05 -8.86 -14.36
N GLY A 55 5.42 -7.68 -14.86
CA GLY A 55 5.04 -7.23 -16.20
C GLY A 55 3.55 -6.87 -16.34
N ILE A 56 2.85 -6.63 -15.23
CA ILE A 56 1.43 -6.26 -15.26
C ILE A 56 1.29 -4.82 -15.80
N PRO A 57 0.37 -4.55 -16.74
CA PRO A 57 0.09 -3.19 -17.21
C PRO A 57 -0.24 -2.24 -16.06
N LYS A 58 0.23 -0.99 -16.16
CA LYS A 58 0.10 0.00 -15.07
C LYS A 58 -1.36 0.24 -14.65
N ASP A 59 -2.28 0.36 -15.59
CA ASP A 59 -3.70 0.56 -15.34
C ASP A 59 -4.33 -0.65 -14.62
N GLU A 60 -3.92 -1.86 -14.98
CA GLU A 60 -4.35 -3.10 -14.32
C GLU A 60 -3.81 -3.20 -12.90
N ALA A 61 -2.52 -2.95 -12.69
CA ALA A 61 -1.92 -2.93 -11.36
C ALA A 61 -2.60 -1.89 -10.44
N LEU A 62 -2.99 -0.73 -10.98
CA LEU A 62 -3.76 0.28 -10.24
C LEU A 62 -5.18 -0.21 -9.90
N ARG A 63 -5.88 -0.89 -10.81
CA ARG A 63 -7.19 -1.53 -10.51
C ARG A 63 -7.07 -2.59 -9.41
N MET A 64 -6.01 -3.41 -9.43
CA MET A 64 -5.73 -4.38 -8.37
C MET A 64 -5.52 -3.74 -6.99
N ALA A 65 -4.99 -2.51 -6.96
CA ALA A 65 -4.80 -1.76 -5.72
C ALA A 65 -6.03 -0.94 -5.28
N THR A 66 -7.03 -0.74 -6.15
CA THR A 66 -8.13 0.22 -5.92
C THR A 66 -9.51 -0.38 -6.19
N LEU A 67 -9.84 -0.63 -7.46
CA LEU A 67 -11.15 -1.09 -7.90
C LEU A 67 -11.50 -2.49 -7.36
N TYR A 68 -10.62 -3.48 -7.53
CA TYR A 68 -10.94 -4.85 -7.14
C TYR A 68 -11.11 -5.03 -5.63
N PRO A 69 -10.30 -4.38 -4.76
CA PRO A 69 -10.59 -4.33 -3.33
C PRO A 69 -11.94 -3.67 -3.01
N ALA A 70 -12.31 -2.60 -3.72
CA ALA A 70 -13.61 -1.95 -3.52
C ALA A 70 -14.78 -2.85 -3.93
N GLU A 71 -14.64 -3.58 -5.04
CA GLU A 71 -15.63 -4.57 -5.50
C GLU A 71 -15.76 -5.74 -4.52
N PHE A 72 -14.63 -6.29 -4.06
CA PHE A 72 -14.59 -7.36 -3.06
C PHE A 72 -15.31 -6.97 -1.76
N LEU A 73 -15.14 -5.73 -1.31
CA LEU A 73 -15.78 -5.19 -0.10
C LEU A 73 -17.22 -4.71 -0.34
N GLY A 74 -17.73 -4.72 -1.57
CA GLY A 74 -19.08 -4.23 -1.91
C GLY A 74 -19.23 -2.72 -1.76
N VAL A 75 -18.16 -1.95 -1.98
CA VAL A 75 -18.14 -0.48 -1.86
C VAL A 75 -17.71 0.22 -3.15
N SER A 76 -17.68 -0.52 -4.27
CA SER A 76 -17.28 0.00 -5.58
C SER A 76 -18.27 1.00 -6.18
N ASP A 77 -19.47 1.13 -5.61
CA ASP A 77 -20.45 2.19 -5.88
C ASP A 77 -19.96 3.58 -5.43
N ARG A 78 -19.00 3.64 -4.51
CA ARG A 78 -18.49 4.88 -3.92
C ARG A 78 -16.97 4.95 -3.75
N ARG A 79 -16.20 3.90 -4.10
CA ARG A 79 -14.73 3.84 -3.97
C ARG A 79 -14.10 3.13 -5.16
N GLY A 80 -12.78 3.29 -5.30
CA GLY A 80 -11.98 2.55 -6.31
C GLY A 80 -12.08 3.09 -7.74
N ARG A 81 -12.73 4.24 -7.95
CA ARG A 81 -12.88 4.89 -9.26
C ARG A 81 -12.75 6.41 -9.12
N ILE A 82 -12.25 7.04 -10.18
CA ILE A 82 -12.28 8.50 -10.35
C ILE A 82 -13.46 8.81 -11.27
N ALA A 83 -14.59 9.20 -10.69
CA ALA A 83 -15.82 9.49 -11.41
C ALA A 83 -16.67 10.51 -10.66
N VAL A 84 -17.56 11.21 -11.38
CA VAL A 84 -18.52 12.14 -10.76
C VAL A 84 -19.39 11.37 -9.76
N GLY A 85 -19.61 11.98 -8.59
CA GLY A 85 -20.36 11.38 -7.48
C GLY A 85 -19.52 10.50 -6.53
N TYR A 86 -18.25 10.25 -6.84
CA TYR A 86 -17.34 9.53 -5.95
C TYR A 86 -16.59 10.54 -5.06
N PRO A 87 -16.33 10.21 -3.79
CA PRO A 87 -15.54 11.08 -2.93
C PRO A 87 -14.09 11.19 -3.45
N ALA A 88 -13.50 12.38 -3.32
CA ALA A 88 -12.17 12.68 -3.87
C ALA A 88 -11.05 12.09 -2.99
N HIS A 89 -10.82 10.78 -3.13
CA HIS A 89 -9.73 10.05 -2.51
C HIS A 89 -8.75 9.61 -3.58
N LEU A 90 -7.68 10.39 -3.76
CA LEU A 90 -6.75 10.29 -4.89
C LEU A 90 -5.32 10.20 -4.38
N ALA A 91 -4.47 9.49 -5.12
CA ALA A 91 -3.02 9.53 -4.95
C ALA A 91 -2.40 10.18 -6.18
N ILE A 92 -1.49 11.13 -5.97
CA ILE A 92 -0.71 11.78 -7.02
C ILE A 92 0.70 11.21 -6.98
N PHE A 93 1.17 10.70 -8.11
CA PHE A 93 2.46 10.05 -8.22
C PHE A 93 3.07 10.25 -9.61
N ASP A 94 4.39 10.07 -9.72
CA ASP A 94 5.12 10.14 -10.99
C ASP A 94 4.97 8.86 -11.84
N ASN A 95 5.67 8.76 -12.98
CA ASN A 95 5.58 7.56 -13.83
C ASN A 95 6.06 6.26 -13.15
N ASP A 96 6.84 6.39 -12.10
CA ASP A 96 7.40 5.29 -11.32
C ASP A 96 6.56 4.97 -10.07
N VAL A 97 5.40 5.60 -9.91
CA VAL A 97 4.51 5.42 -8.75
C VAL A 97 5.17 5.91 -7.45
N ASN A 98 6.07 6.90 -7.52
CA ASN A 98 6.51 7.62 -6.33
C ASN A 98 5.43 8.64 -5.97
N VAL A 99 4.79 8.45 -4.82
CA VAL A 99 3.66 9.28 -4.38
C VAL A 99 4.18 10.60 -3.83
N SER A 100 3.71 11.71 -4.40
CA SER A 100 4.07 13.07 -4.00
C SER A 100 2.98 13.75 -3.17
N ALA A 101 1.73 13.36 -3.36
CA ALA A 101 0.60 13.91 -2.63
C ALA A 101 -0.59 12.96 -2.61
N VAL A 102 -1.52 13.22 -1.71
CA VAL A 102 -2.83 12.60 -1.66
C VAL A 102 -3.91 13.67 -1.64
N VAL A 103 -5.09 13.35 -2.15
CA VAL A 103 -6.31 14.08 -1.84
C VAL A 103 -7.17 13.15 -1.00
N TYR A 104 -7.58 13.59 0.17
CA TYR A 104 -8.50 12.85 1.03
C TYR A 104 -9.73 13.71 1.29
N ASP A 105 -10.88 13.22 0.85
CA ASP A 105 -12.16 13.93 0.95
C ASP A 105 -12.16 15.35 0.35
N GLY A 106 -11.37 15.53 -0.71
CA GLY A 106 -11.21 16.82 -1.39
C GLY A 106 -10.07 17.69 -0.85
N GLU A 107 -9.43 17.32 0.27
CA GLU A 107 -8.30 18.05 0.83
C GLU A 107 -6.97 17.54 0.28
N TYR A 108 -6.17 18.43 -0.30
CA TYR A 108 -4.84 18.11 -0.84
C TYR A 108 -3.76 18.15 0.23
N GLN A 109 -2.93 17.11 0.30
CA GLN A 109 -1.84 16.97 1.27
C GLN A 109 -0.57 16.43 0.59
N LEU A 110 0.58 17.07 0.84
CA LEU A 110 1.88 16.59 0.35
C LEU A 110 2.39 15.43 1.20
N VAL A 111 2.97 14.41 0.55
CA VAL A 111 3.65 13.30 1.24
C VAL A 111 4.97 13.83 1.81
N GLY A 112 5.13 13.73 3.14
CA GLY A 112 6.27 14.31 3.89
C GLY A 112 5.90 15.49 4.80
N ALA A 113 4.66 15.98 4.74
CA ALA A 113 4.08 16.90 5.72
C ALA A 113 3.25 16.17 6.81
N ILE A 114 3.36 14.83 6.87
CA ILE A 114 2.67 13.91 7.79
C ILE A 114 3.69 13.32 8.75
#